data_AF-A0A4S4L6G6-F1
#
_entry.id   AF-A0A4S4L6G6-F1
#
_cell.length_a   1.000
_cell.length_b   1.000
_cell.length_c   1.000
_cell.angle_alpha   90.00
_cell.angle_beta   90.00
_cell.angle_gamma   90.00
#
_symmetry.space_group_name_H-M   'P 1'
#
loop_
_entity.id
_entity.type
_entity.pdbx_description
1 polymer ?
#
loop_
_entity_poly.entity_id
_entity_poly.type
_entity_poly.pdbx_seq_one_letter_code
_entity_poly.pdbx_strand_id
1 'polypeptide(L)'
;MSLAKLTSLSTQTLSLLLERQRLQTMSQPPPAITTQHIVRNLDQLRIGILEFEAKESERSEASGLLRNQFTRMRDMLGRDGESVESLPDRVKETQETRTASSSSLPQTSSQKHLPYVPYSDEPPPSPDKDFEPSEVLQQQRLLMDEQDAHLDHLSLSVGRQRDISLQINDELEVHTGLLDEFDHGLDNTHNRLGGARRRLESFGRGVKGNLSTYIIAALILILLILIIIFKT
;
A
#
# COMPACT_ATOMS: atom_id res chain seq x y z
N MET A 1 6.49 -1.96 15.37
CA MET A 1 6.12 -2.87 14.25
C MET A 1 7.30 -3.00 13.30
N SER A 2 7.47 -4.16 12.65
CA SER A 2 8.46 -4.31 11.58
C SER A 2 7.97 -3.76 10.23
N LEU A 3 8.92 -3.49 9.33
CA LEU A 3 8.65 -2.96 7.99
C LEU A 3 7.72 -3.88 7.19
N ALA A 4 7.87 -5.20 7.32
CA ALA A 4 7.03 -6.17 6.62
C ALA A 4 5.54 -6.05 7.02
N LYS A 5 5.27 -5.86 8.32
CA LYS A 5 3.92 -5.67 8.85
C LYS A 5 3.30 -4.36 8.36
N LEU A 6 4.08 -3.28 8.30
CA LEU A 6 3.64 -1.98 7.77
C LEU A 6 3.31 -2.05 6.28
N THR A 7 4.15 -2.70 5.47
CA THR A 7 3.91 -2.87 4.03
C THR A 7 2.67 -3.72 3.77
N SER A 8 2.50 -4.83 4.50
CA SER A 8 1.31 -5.69 4.38
C SER A 8 0.02 -4.92 4.70
N LEU A 9 -0.02 -4.23 5.84
CA LEU A 9 -1.15 -3.39 6.24
C LEU A 9 -1.44 -2.29 5.20
N SER A 10 -0.39 -1.71 4.62
CA SER A 10 -0.48 -0.70 3.55
C SER A 10 -1.14 -1.25 2.30
N THR A 11 -0.68 -2.40 1.78
CA THR A 11 -1.24 -3.05 0.59
C THR A 11 -2.70 -3.42 0.77
N GLN A 12 -3.04 -3.94 1.95
CA GLN A 12 -4.42 -4.33 2.26
C GLN A 12 -5.35 -3.12 2.33
N THR A 13 -4.91 -2.04 2.97
CA THR A 13 -5.67 -0.79 3.05
C THR A 13 -5.88 -0.18 1.67
N LEU A 14 -4.88 -0.27 0.79
CA LEU A 14 -4.96 0.15 -0.60
C LEU A 14 -6.04 -0.64 -1.36
N SER A 15 -6.06 -1.97 -1.21
CA SER A 15 -7.08 -2.83 -1.84
C SER A 15 -8.51 -2.42 -1.47
N LEU A 16 -8.75 -2.18 -0.16
CA LEU A 16 -10.04 -1.70 0.34
C LEU A 16 -10.40 -0.31 -0.20
N LEU A 17 -9.41 0.58 -0.33
CA LEU A 17 -9.60 1.92 -0.90
C LEU A 17 -9.95 1.89 -2.39
N LEU A 18 -9.30 1.03 -3.17
CA LEU A 18 -9.61 0.87 -4.60
C LEU A 18 -10.99 0.27 -4.82
N GLU A 19 -11.37 -0.73 -4.02
CA GLU A 19 -12.73 -1.29 -4.11
C GLU A 19 -13.79 -0.25 -3.72
N ARG A 20 -13.50 0.58 -2.71
CA ARG A 20 -14.35 1.74 -2.38
C ARG A 20 -14.46 2.73 -3.55
N GLN A 21 -13.34 3.06 -4.21
CA GLN A 21 -13.38 3.94 -5.39
C GLN A 21 -14.18 3.33 -6.53
N ARG A 22 -14.06 2.02 -6.76
CA ARG A 22 -14.85 1.29 -7.75
C ARG A 22 -16.35 1.36 -7.45
N LEU A 23 -16.76 1.24 -6.19
CA LEU A 23 -18.17 1.41 -5.82
C LEU A 23 -18.67 2.83 -6.06
N GLN A 24 -17.82 3.83 -5.80
CA GLN A 24 -18.14 5.23 -6.07
C GLN A 24 -18.29 5.52 -7.56
N THR A 25 -17.48 4.92 -8.44
CA THR A 25 -17.67 5.05 -9.89
C THR A 25 -18.97 4.42 -10.37
N MET A 26 -19.49 3.43 -9.65
CA MET A 26 -20.81 2.82 -9.86
C MET A 26 -21.95 3.60 -9.19
N SER A 27 -21.70 4.80 -8.66
CA SER A 27 -22.67 5.65 -7.95
C SER A 27 -23.31 5.00 -6.72
N GLN A 28 -22.65 4.00 -6.12
CA GLN A 28 -23.11 3.31 -4.92
C GLN A 28 -22.40 3.86 -3.68
N PRO A 29 -23.12 4.14 -2.57
CA PRO A 29 -22.48 4.56 -1.33
C PRO A 29 -21.65 3.39 -0.75
N PRO A 30 -20.38 3.62 -0.38
CA PRO A 30 -19.54 2.56 0.17
C PRO A 30 -20.06 2.11 1.55
N PRO A 31 -19.96 0.81 1.87
CA PRO A 31 -20.47 0.30 3.14
C PRO A 31 -19.71 0.88 4.33
N ALA A 32 -20.45 1.29 5.37
CA ALA A 32 -19.89 1.94 6.56
C ALA A 32 -18.84 1.07 7.28
N ILE A 33 -19.03 -0.27 7.27
CA ILE A 33 -18.11 -1.23 7.86
C ILE A 33 -16.74 -1.14 7.19
N THR A 34 -16.67 -1.17 5.84
CA THR A 34 -15.39 -1.09 5.13
C THR A 34 -14.68 0.23 5.38
N THR A 35 -15.43 1.34 5.47
CA THR A 35 -14.87 2.65 5.79
C THR A 35 -14.25 2.66 7.20
N GLN A 36 -14.94 2.10 8.21
CA GLN A 36 -14.40 1.99 9.57
C GLN A 36 -13.13 1.12 9.62
N HIS A 37 -13.06 0.05 8.83
CA HIS A 37 -11.86 -0.78 8.74
C HIS A 37 -10.68 -0.03 8.10
N ILE A 38 -10.92 0.72 7.01
CA ILE A 38 -9.89 1.54 6.38
C ILE A 38 -9.36 2.58 7.39
N VAL A 39 -10.23 3.25 8.13
CA VAL A 39 -9.85 4.23 9.17
C VAL A 39 -8.97 3.59 10.25
N ARG A 40 -9.40 2.45 10.82
CA ARG A 40 -8.60 1.73 11.83
C ARG A 40 -7.24 1.29 11.30
N ASN A 41 -7.18 0.77 10.08
CA ASN A 41 -5.92 0.36 9.47
C ASN A 41 -5.00 1.56 9.23
N LEU A 42 -5.55 2.71 8.80
CA LEU A 42 -4.76 3.93 8.64
C LEU A 42 -4.21 4.43 9.99
N ASP A 43 -5.00 4.38 11.07
CA ASP A 43 -4.51 4.74 12.41
C ASP A 43 -3.38 3.82 12.87
N GLN A 44 -3.52 2.51 12.68
CA GLN A 44 -2.46 1.55 12.99
C GLN A 44 -1.21 1.78 12.14
N LEU A 45 -1.39 2.09 10.85
CA LEU A 45 -0.29 2.38 9.93
C LEU A 45 0.43 3.68 10.32
N ARG A 46 -0.31 4.70 10.77
CA ARG A 46 0.25 5.94 11.31
C ARG A 46 1.11 5.68 12.55
N ILE A 47 0.55 5.00 13.55
CA ILE A 47 1.25 4.67 14.80
C ILE A 47 2.52 3.87 14.49
N GLY A 48 2.39 2.86 13.62
CA GLY A 48 3.50 2.01 13.25
C GLY A 48 4.59 2.71 12.43
N ILE A 49 4.25 3.66 11.55
CA ILE A 49 5.24 4.52 10.86
C ILE A 49 6.02 5.35 11.88
N LEU A 50 5.35 5.97 12.85
CA LEU A 50 6.00 6.77 13.88
C LEU A 50 6.95 5.93 14.75
N GLU A 51 6.52 4.73 15.13
CA GLU A 51 7.35 3.79 15.88
C GLU A 51 8.56 3.33 15.06
N PHE A 52 8.36 3.09 13.76
CA PHE A 52 9.42 2.70 12.83
C PHE A 52 10.43 3.83 12.61
N GLU A 53 9.98 5.07 12.48
CA GLU A 53 10.83 6.27 12.41
C GLU A 53 11.59 6.55 13.71
N ALA A 54 11.04 6.17 14.87
CA ALA A 54 11.72 6.30 16.15
C ALA A 54 12.81 5.24 16.35
N LYS A 55 12.59 4.01 15.84
CA LYS A 55 13.54 2.89 15.95
C LYS A 55 14.65 2.92 14.92
N GLU A 56 14.32 3.31 13.70
CA GLU A 56 15.26 3.35 12.57
C GLU A 56 15.55 4.81 12.24
N SER A 57 16.83 5.19 12.08
CA SER A 57 17.21 6.58 11.86
C SER A 57 16.36 7.20 10.74
N GLU A 58 15.83 8.40 10.96
CA GLU A 58 14.83 9.14 10.15
C GLU A 58 15.11 9.24 8.62
N ARG A 59 16.24 8.72 8.14
CA ARG A 59 16.69 8.72 6.75
C ARG A 59 16.45 7.41 6.00
N SER A 60 15.78 6.42 6.59
CA SER A 60 15.42 5.22 5.84
C SER A 60 14.48 5.59 4.67
N GLU A 61 14.88 5.32 3.43
CA GLU A 61 14.06 5.59 2.23
C GLU A 61 12.67 4.94 2.34
N ALA A 62 12.60 3.81 3.04
CA ALA A 62 11.36 3.09 3.31
C ALA A 62 10.37 3.89 4.17
N SER A 63 10.82 4.66 5.17
CA SER A 63 9.91 5.49 5.97
C SER A 63 9.31 6.61 5.13
N GLY A 64 10.11 7.24 4.28
CA GLY A 64 9.64 8.25 3.31
C GLY A 64 8.57 7.70 2.36
N LEU A 65 8.77 6.49 1.83
CA LEU A 65 7.78 5.82 0.98
C LEU A 65 6.49 5.51 1.74
N LEU A 66 6.58 4.97 2.96
CA LEU A 66 5.42 4.65 3.80
C LEU A 66 4.61 5.90 4.16
N ARG A 67 5.27 7.02 4.48
CA ARG A 67 4.62 8.32 4.72
C ARG A 67 3.84 8.78 3.49
N ASN A 68 4.47 8.76 2.32
CA ASN A 68 3.84 9.17 1.06
C ASN A 68 2.63 8.28 0.72
N GLN A 69 2.76 6.96 0.95
CA GLN A 69 1.66 6.01 0.79
C GLN A 69 0.51 6.32 1.74
N PHE A 70 0.79 6.55 3.02
CA PHE A 70 -0.21 6.92 4.02
C PHE A 70 -0.98 8.18 3.62
N THR A 71 -0.27 9.26 3.28
CA THR A 71 -0.90 10.52 2.87
C THR A 71 -1.82 10.31 1.66
N ARG A 72 -1.35 9.56 0.65
CA ARG A 72 -2.16 9.25 -0.54
C ARG A 72 -3.41 8.45 -0.20
N MET A 73 -3.28 7.42 0.64
CA MET A 73 -4.42 6.59 1.07
C MET A 73 -5.46 7.38 1.88
N ARG A 74 -5.00 8.27 2.77
CA ARG A 74 -5.86 9.18 3.52
C ARG A 74 -6.59 10.15 2.59
N ASP A 75 -5.90 10.70 1.59
CA ASP A 75 -6.51 11.62 0.63
C ASP A 75 -7.56 10.91 -0.26
N MET A 76 -7.33 9.64 -0.63
CA MET A 76 -8.32 8.80 -1.33
C MET A 76 -9.57 8.51 -0.50
N LEU A 77 -9.47 8.59 0.84
CA LEU A 77 -10.60 8.40 1.74
C LEU A 77 -11.54 9.63 1.75
N GLY A 78 -11.04 10.81 1.40
CA GLY A 78 -11.81 12.05 1.30
C GLY A 78 -12.32 12.51 2.66
N ARG A 79 -13.63 12.81 2.76
CA ARG A 79 -14.27 13.27 4.01
C ARG A 79 -14.07 12.31 5.18
N ASP A 80 -14.14 11.00 4.92
CA ASP A 80 -13.94 9.98 5.96
C ASP A 80 -12.47 9.88 6.41
N GLY A 81 -11.54 10.50 5.66
CA GLY A 81 -10.13 10.59 6.00
C GLY A 81 -9.78 11.75 6.94
N GLU A 82 -10.69 12.72 7.14
CA GLU A 82 -10.46 13.83 8.06
C GLU A 82 -10.43 13.39 9.52
N SER A 83 -11.08 12.27 9.86
CA SER A 83 -11.00 11.67 11.19
C SER A 83 -9.66 11.00 11.48
N VAL A 84 -8.88 10.69 10.43
CA VAL A 84 -7.54 10.10 10.58
C VAL A 84 -6.53 11.24 10.70
N GLU A 85 -5.82 11.28 11.82
CA GLU A 85 -4.85 12.33 12.07
C GLU A 85 -3.67 12.25 11.09
N SER A 86 -3.18 13.40 10.62
CA SER A 86 -2.01 13.43 9.74
C SER A 86 -0.73 12.99 10.45
N LEU A 87 0.25 12.56 9.67
CA LEU A 87 1.60 12.39 10.18
C LEU A 87 2.22 13.76 10.45
N PRO A 88 2.95 13.95 11.57
CA PRO A 88 3.60 15.21 11.89
C PRO A 88 4.61 15.58 10.80
N ASP A 89 4.61 16.84 10.38
CA ASP A 89 5.57 17.34 9.40
C ASP A 89 6.99 17.15 9.93
N ARG A 90 7.81 16.45 9.12
CA ARG A 90 9.24 16.34 9.42
C ARG A 90 9.81 17.73 9.26
N VAL A 91 10.22 18.35 10.36
CA VAL A 91 10.86 19.67 10.37
C VAL A 91 12.19 19.55 9.62
N LYS A 92 12.14 19.68 8.29
CA LYS A 92 13.31 19.92 7.49
C LYS A 92 13.60 21.40 7.66
N GLU A 93 14.65 21.72 8.42
CA GLU A 93 15.38 22.98 8.26
C GLU A 93 15.76 23.09 6.77
N THR A 94 14.91 23.78 6.01
CA THR A 94 14.98 23.84 4.55
C THR A 94 15.53 25.19 4.20
N GLN A 95 16.81 25.20 3.85
CA GLN A 95 17.41 26.23 3.02
C GLN A 95 16.54 26.37 1.76
N GLU A 96 16.04 27.59 1.56
CA GLU A 96 15.09 27.96 0.53
C GLU A 96 15.58 27.57 -0.87
N THR A 97 14.92 26.61 -1.49
CA THR A 97 14.71 26.63 -2.94
C THR A 97 13.23 26.45 -3.20
N ARG A 98 12.55 27.59 -3.33
CA ARG A 98 11.15 27.68 -3.75
C ARG A 98 11.04 27.15 -5.18
N THR A 99 10.60 25.91 -5.35
CA THR A 99 9.86 25.50 -6.55
C THR A 99 8.38 25.48 -6.20
N ALA A 100 7.76 26.65 -6.33
CA ALA A 100 6.32 26.77 -6.35
C ALA A 100 5.81 26.09 -7.62
N SER A 101 5.33 24.85 -7.51
CA SER A 101 4.47 24.24 -8.52
C SER A 101 3.05 24.75 -8.31
N SER A 102 2.82 26.02 -8.62
CA SER A 102 1.49 26.51 -8.92
C SER A 102 1.07 25.87 -10.25
N SER A 103 0.18 24.89 -10.20
CA SER A 103 -0.56 24.41 -11.37
C SER A 103 -1.55 25.49 -11.81
N SER A 104 -1.04 26.49 -12.52
CA SER A 104 -1.87 27.41 -13.30
C SER A 104 -2.37 26.68 -14.54
N LEU A 105 -3.68 26.43 -14.59
CA LEU A 105 -4.37 26.02 -15.82
C LEU A 105 -4.19 27.09 -16.91
N PRO A 106 -4.04 26.71 -18.20
CA PRO A 106 -4.04 27.67 -19.29
C PRO A 106 -5.44 28.24 -19.52
N GLN A 107 -5.60 29.55 -19.35
CA GLN A 107 -6.69 30.29 -19.97
C GLN A 107 -6.49 30.29 -21.48
N THR A 108 -7.33 29.58 -22.21
CA THR A 108 -7.61 29.85 -23.62
C THR A 108 -9.12 29.98 -23.77
N SER A 109 -9.58 31.22 -23.61
CA SER A 109 -10.91 31.67 -23.96
C SER A 109 -10.98 31.83 -25.47
N SER A 110 -11.47 30.80 -26.16
CA SER A 110 -12.09 30.91 -27.48
C SER A 110 -13.51 30.39 -27.37
N GLN A 111 -14.33 31.12 -26.60
CA GLN A 111 -15.78 30.96 -26.60
C GLN A 111 -16.32 31.35 -27.98
N LYS A 112 -16.72 30.35 -28.75
CA LYS A 112 -17.64 30.53 -29.87
C LYS A 112 -18.95 31.03 -29.27
N HIS A 113 -19.22 32.31 -29.41
CA HIS A 113 -20.41 32.98 -28.88
C HIS A 113 -21.66 32.35 -29.52
N LEU A 114 -22.30 31.42 -28.80
CA LEU A 114 -23.67 31.01 -29.09
C LEU A 114 -24.57 32.20 -28.69
N PRO A 115 -25.50 32.64 -29.54
CA PRO A 115 -26.42 33.72 -29.18
C PRO A 115 -27.23 33.30 -27.95
N TYR A 116 -27.26 34.16 -26.94
CA TYR A 116 -28.14 34.04 -25.80
C TYR A 116 -29.59 34.08 -26.29
N VAL A 117 -30.28 32.95 -26.18
CA VAL A 117 -31.74 32.85 -26.32
C VAL A 117 -32.33 33.04 -24.92
N PRO A 118 -33.18 34.07 -24.71
CA PRO A 118 -33.98 34.16 -23.49
C PRO A 118 -34.76 32.86 -23.29
N TYR A 119 -34.73 32.33 -22.07
CA TYR A 119 -35.52 31.17 -21.70
C TYR A 119 -37.01 31.53 -21.88
N SER A 120 -37.67 30.86 -22.83
CA SER A 120 -39.10 30.97 -23.07
C SER A 120 -39.76 29.76 -22.42
N ASP A 121 -40.82 29.93 -21.63
CA ASP A 121 -41.61 28.84 -21.04
C ASP A 121 -42.43 28.05 -22.09
N GLU A 122 -42.16 28.25 -23.37
CA GLU A 122 -42.85 27.59 -24.48
C GLU A 122 -42.04 26.35 -24.89
N PRO A 123 -42.56 25.13 -24.69
CA PRO A 123 -41.84 23.92 -25.06
C PRO A 123 -41.59 23.91 -26.58
N PRO A 124 -40.40 23.46 -27.05
CA PRO A 124 -40.15 23.36 -28.48
C PRO A 124 -41.20 22.45 -29.12
N PRO A 125 -41.67 22.74 -30.35
CA PRO A 125 -42.61 21.85 -31.04
C PRO A 125 -41.95 20.49 -31.19
N SER A 126 -42.43 19.52 -30.42
CA SER A 126 -42.07 18.12 -30.56
C SER A 126 -42.41 17.69 -31.99
N PRO A 127 -41.54 16.97 -32.71
CA PRO A 127 -42.01 16.26 -33.88
C PRO A 127 -43.13 15.35 -33.41
N ASP A 128 -44.31 15.48 -33.99
CA ASP A 128 -45.48 14.64 -33.76
C ASP A 128 -45.15 13.20 -34.17
N LYS A 129 -44.36 12.52 -33.33
CA LYS A 129 -44.37 11.08 -33.24
C LYS A 129 -45.40 10.78 -32.19
N ASP A 130 -46.61 10.52 -32.66
CA ASP A 130 -47.62 9.78 -31.92
C ASP A 130 -47.01 8.42 -31.55
N PHE A 131 -46.18 8.38 -30.51
CA PHE A 131 -45.86 7.13 -29.86
C PHE A 131 -47.18 6.66 -29.28
N GLU A 132 -47.75 5.64 -29.89
CA GLU A 132 -48.90 4.95 -29.34
C GLU A 132 -48.61 4.66 -27.86
N PRO A 133 -49.52 4.98 -26.92
CA PRO A 133 -49.29 4.78 -25.49
C PRO A 133 -48.81 3.36 -25.14
N SER A 134 -49.15 2.39 -25.99
CA SER A 134 -48.68 1.00 -25.94
C SER A 134 -47.18 0.84 -26.23
N GLU A 135 -46.60 1.58 -27.17
CA GLU A 135 -45.16 1.54 -27.50
C GLU A 135 -44.32 2.17 -26.38
N VAL A 136 -44.77 3.30 -25.82
CA VAL A 136 -44.11 3.92 -24.65
C VAL A 136 -44.13 2.96 -23.46
N LEU A 137 -45.27 2.31 -23.20
CA LEU A 137 -45.42 1.35 -22.11
C LEU A 137 -44.51 0.12 -22.31
N GLN A 138 -44.36 -0.34 -23.55
CA GLN A 138 -43.51 -1.47 -23.89
C GLN A 138 -42.03 -1.13 -23.73
N GLN A 139 -41.62 0.07 -24.13
CA GLN A 139 -40.26 0.57 -23.94
C GLN A 139 -39.95 0.80 -22.46
N GLN A 140 -40.92 1.28 -21.68
CA GLN A 140 -40.78 1.46 -20.23
C GLN A 140 -40.63 0.11 -19.51
N ARG A 141 -41.33 -0.94 -19.96
CA ARG A 141 -41.17 -2.30 -19.43
C ARG A 141 -39.80 -2.90 -19.73
N LEU A 142 -39.30 -2.75 -20.96
CA LEU A 142 -37.95 -3.21 -21.32
C LEU A 142 -36.86 -2.52 -20.48
N LEU A 143 -37.03 -1.22 -20.21
CA LEU A 143 -36.12 -0.45 -19.39
C LEU A 143 -36.25 -0.77 -17.88
N MET A 144 -37.40 -1.25 -17.43
CA MET A 144 -37.58 -1.78 -16.07
C MET A 144 -36.96 -3.17 -15.91
N ASP A 145 -37.14 -4.06 -16.89
CA ASP A 145 -36.50 -5.39 -16.88
C ASP A 145 -34.97 -5.30 -16.91
N GLU A 146 -34.41 -4.35 -17.67
CA GLU A 146 -32.95 -4.10 -17.70
C GLU A 146 -32.44 -3.60 -16.33
N GLN A 147 -33.22 -2.75 -15.66
CA GLN A 147 -32.89 -2.27 -14.31
C GLN A 147 -33.00 -3.38 -13.26
N ASP A 148 -34.01 -4.25 -13.33
CA ASP A 148 -34.15 -5.38 -12.41
C ASP A 148 -32.99 -6.37 -12.57
N ALA A 149 -32.57 -6.65 -13.80
CA ALA A 149 -31.38 -7.46 -14.07
C ALA A 149 -30.09 -6.82 -13.51
N HIS A 150 -29.98 -5.49 -13.56
CA HIS A 150 -28.88 -4.76 -12.94
C HIS A 150 -28.92 -4.82 -11.41
N LEU A 151 -30.11 -4.74 -10.80
CA LEU A 151 -30.30 -4.84 -9.35
C LEU A 151 -30.00 -6.25 -8.82
N ASP A 152 -30.34 -7.30 -9.56
CA ASP A 152 -29.99 -8.68 -9.21
C ASP A 152 -28.48 -8.92 -9.23
N HIS A 153 -27.79 -8.40 -10.25
CA HIS A 153 -26.34 -8.41 -10.30
C HIS A 153 -25.71 -7.61 -9.15
N LEU A 154 -26.29 -6.46 -8.81
CA LEU A 154 -25.86 -5.64 -7.68
C LEU A 154 -26.05 -6.38 -6.35
N SER A 155 -27.20 -7.02 -6.16
CA SER A 155 -27.56 -7.80 -4.97
C SER A 155 -26.58 -8.95 -4.76
N LEU A 156 -26.26 -9.69 -5.82
CA LEU A 156 -25.24 -10.76 -5.80
C LEU A 156 -23.84 -10.21 -5.51
N SER A 157 -23.49 -9.04 -6.05
CA SER A 157 -22.19 -8.39 -5.81
C SER A 157 -22.07 -7.87 -4.38
N VAL A 158 -23.14 -7.29 -3.82
CA VAL A 158 -23.21 -6.80 -2.43
C VAL A 158 -23.17 -7.96 -1.44
N GLY A 159 -23.88 -9.06 -1.72
CA GLY A 159 -23.82 -10.29 -0.93
C GLY A 159 -22.41 -10.87 -0.89
N ARG A 160 -21.78 -11.01 -2.07
CA ARG A 160 -20.38 -11.47 -2.18
C ARG A 160 -19.41 -10.52 -1.48
N GLN A 161 -19.62 -9.21 -1.57
CA GLN A 161 -18.76 -8.23 -0.92
C GLN A 161 -18.90 -8.25 0.61
N ARG A 162 -20.10 -8.52 1.13
CA ARG A 162 -20.33 -8.76 2.56
C ARG A 162 -19.56 -9.99 3.02
N ASP A 163 -19.63 -11.09 2.28
CA ASP A 163 -18.92 -12.32 2.62
C ASP A 163 -17.40 -12.14 2.55
N ILE A 164 -16.90 -11.42 1.53
CA ILE A 164 -15.49 -11.02 1.41
C ILE A 164 -15.09 -10.14 2.60
N SER A 165 -15.93 -9.19 3.02
CA SER A 165 -15.64 -8.34 4.17
C SER A 165 -15.58 -9.12 5.48
N LEU A 166 -16.38 -10.18 5.63
CA LEU A 166 -16.36 -11.06 6.79
C LEU A 166 -15.12 -11.98 6.76
N GLN A 167 -14.80 -12.58 5.61
CA GLN A 167 -13.56 -13.36 5.46
C GLN A 167 -12.31 -12.50 5.68
N ILE A 168 -12.28 -11.28 5.14
CA ILE A 168 -11.17 -10.35 5.40
C ILE A 168 -11.08 -10.02 6.89
N ASN A 169 -12.21 -9.91 7.61
CA ASN A 169 -12.22 -9.66 9.05
C ASN A 169 -11.55 -10.80 9.83
N ASP A 170 -11.96 -12.05 9.56
CA ASP A 170 -11.43 -13.23 10.24
C ASP A 170 -9.95 -13.47 9.86
N GLU A 171 -9.61 -13.23 8.60
CA GLU A 171 -8.27 -13.45 8.09
C GLU A 171 -7.29 -12.35 8.57
N LEU A 172 -7.76 -11.12 8.79
CA LEU A 172 -6.96 -10.01 9.33
C LEU A 172 -6.36 -10.30 10.71
N GLU A 173 -7.14 -10.90 11.62
CA GLU A 173 -6.65 -11.28 12.96
C GLU A 173 -5.60 -12.39 12.87
N VAL A 174 -5.81 -13.33 11.94
CA VAL A 174 -4.90 -14.46 11.68
C VAL A 174 -3.59 -14.01 11.03
N HIS A 175 -3.62 -13.13 10.01
CA HIS A 175 -2.41 -12.60 9.37
C HIS A 175 -1.61 -11.72 10.32
N THR A 176 -2.25 -10.98 11.24
CA THR A 176 -1.54 -10.18 12.26
C THR A 176 -0.77 -11.07 13.23
N GLY A 177 -1.33 -12.23 13.61
CA GLY A 177 -0.66 -13.23 14.43
C GLY A 177 0.46 -13.98 13.70
N LEU A 178 0.23 -14.39 12.45
CA LEU A 178 1.26 -15.04 11.61
C LEU A 178 2.45 -14.12 11.29
N LEU A 179 2.20 -12.82 11.07
CA LEU A 179 3.27 -11.84 10.88
C LEU A 179 4.09 -11.61 12.15
N ASP A 180 3.49 -11.75 13.34
CA ASP A 180 4.18 -11.64 14.62
C ASP A 180 5.12 -12.84 14.85
N GLU A 181 4.63 -14.04 14.59
CA GLU A 181 5.43 -15.28 14.58
C GLU A 181 6.58 -15.22 13.57
N PHE A 182 6.31 -14.67 12.38
CA PHE A 182 7.33 -14.47 11.35
C PHE A 182 8.39 -13.43 11.78
N ASP A 183 8.00 -12.33 12.42
CA ASP A 183 8.92 -11.32 12.96
C ASP A 183 9.83 -11.92 14.04
N HIS A 184 9.25 -12.70 14.96
CA HIS A 184 10.01 -13.46 15.95
C HIS A 184 10.96 -14.48 15.31
N GLY A 185 10.54 -15.14 14.24
CA GLY A 185 11.38 -16.03 13.44
C GLY A 185 12.55 -15.30 12.76
N LEU A 186 12.31 -14.09 12.26
CA LEU A 186 13.33 -13.23 11.67
C LEU A 186 14.33 -12.72 12.71
N ASP A 187 13.88 -12.28 13.88
CA ASP A 187 14.76 -11.84 14.98
C ASP A 187 15.67 -12.98 15.45
N ASN A 188 15.12 -14.19 15.61
CA ASN A 188 15.91 -15.35 15.95
C ASN A 188 16.93 -15.68 14.85
N THR A 189 16.53 -15.58 13.59
CA THR A 189 17.43 -15.77 12.45
C THR A 189 18.53 -14.71 12.42
N HIS A 190 18.20 -13.43 12.68
CA HIS A 190 19.16 -12.34 12.75
C HIS A 190 20.19 -12.55 13.86
N ASN A 191 19.75 -12.97 15.04
CA ASN A 191 20.63 -13.29 16.16
C ASN A 191 21.58 -14.47 15.84
N ARG A 192 21.06 -15.51 15.19
CA ARG A 192 21.88 -16.65 14.72
C ARG A 192 22.87 -16.21 13.65
N LEU A 193 22.46 -15.37 12.70
CA LEU A 193 23.31 -14.86 11.63
C LEU A 193 24.41 -13.93 12.18
N GLY A 194 24.08 -13.10 13.18
CA GLY A 194 25.05 -12.26 13.89
C GLY A 194 26.10 -13.08 14.63
N GLY A 195 25.68 -14.17 15.28
CA GLY A 195 26.57 -15.15 15.90
C GLY A 195 27.48 -15.85 14.88
N ALA A 196 26.91 -16.29 13.76
CA ALA A 196 27.66 -16.91 12.66
C ALA A 196 28.67 -15.94 12.05
N ARG A 197 28.30 -14.67 11.83
CA ARG A 197 29.17 -13.62 11.33
C ARG A 197 30.34 -13.35 12.28
N ARG A 198 30.09 -13.25 13.60
CA ARG A 198 31.15 -13.09 14.60
C ARG A 198 32.13 -14.27 14.60
N ARG A 199 31.63 -15.50 14.50
CA ARG A 199 32.47 -16.69 14.36
C ARG A 199 33.31 -16.64 13.09
N LEU A 200 32.70 -16.28 11.95
CA LEU A 200 33.41 -16.14 10.68
C LEU A 200 34.50 -15.07 10.76
N GLU A 201 34.23 -13.95 11.42
CA GLU A 201 35.19 -12.87 11.63
C GLU A 201 36.32 -13.28 12.61
N SER A 202 36.02 -14.11 13.62
CA SER A 202 37.06 -14.68 14.50
C SER A 202 37.90 -15.73 13.78
N PHE A 203 37.29 -16.55 12.91
CA PHE A 203 38.03 -17.50 12.07
C PHE A 203 38.93 -16.76 11.07
N GLY A 204 38.42 -15.73 10.40
CA GLY A 204 39.21 -14.90 9.48
C GLY A 204 40.40 -14.23 10.19
N ARG A 205 40.20 -13.69 11.40
CA ARG A 205 41.29 -13.12 12.21
C ARG A 205 42.28 -14.16 12.71
N GLY A 206 41.79 -15.29 13.23
CA GLY A 206 42.62 -16.38 13.77
C GLY A 206 43.47 -17.08 12.71
N VAL A 207 42.96 -17.20 11.49
CA VAL A 207 43.74 -17.68 10.34
C VAL A 207 44.80 -16.65 9.98
N LYS A 208 44.47 -15.36 9.83
CA LYS A 208 45.46 -14.37 9.36
C LYS A 208 46.66 -14.16 10.30
N GLY A 209 46.47 -14.30 11.62
CA GLY A 209 47.54 -14.08 12.61
C GLY A 209 48.53 -15.23 12.75
N ASN A 210 48.08 -16.49 12.64
CA ASN A 210 48.90 -17.66 12.97
C ASN A 210 49.25 -18.51 11.75
N LEU A 211 48.64 -18.25 10.59
CA LEU A 211 48.84 -19.07 9.39
C LEU A 211 50.31 -19.07 8.94
N SER A 212 51.01 -17.94 9.00
CA SER A 212 52.43 -17.88 8.64
C SER A 212 53.29 -18.76 9.56
N THR A 213 53.03 -18.72 10.87
CA THR A 213 53.73 -19.53 11.87
C THR A 213 53.46 -21.02 11.69
N TYR A 214 52.21 -21.41 11.40
CA TYR A 214 51.84 -22.80 11.08
C TYR A 214 52.47 -23.28 9.77
N ILE A 215 52.51 -22.44 8.73
CA ILE A 215 53.16 -22.77 7.45
C ILE A 215 54.66 -23.01 7.65
N ILE A 216 55.34 -22.13 8.40
CA ILE A 216 56.78 -22.28 8.68
C ILE A 216 57.04 -23.57 9.48
N ALA A 217 56.23 -23.85 10.52
CA ALA A 217 56.36 -25.07 11.31
C ALA A 217 56.13 -26.35 10.46
N ALA A 218 55.14 -26.34 9.56
CA ALA A 218 54.88 -27.45 8.65
C ALA A 218 56.02 -27.68 7.65
N LEU A 219 56.63 -26.60 7.13
CA LEU A 219 57.82 -26.65 6.27
C LEU A 219 59.01 -27.31 6.99
N ILE A 220 59.26 -26.91 8.24
CA ILE A 220 60.33 -27.50 9.06
C ILE A 220 60.08 -28.99 9.31
N LEU A 221 58.83 -29.37 9.61
CA LEU A 221 58.45 -30.77 9.83
C LEU A 221 58.65 -31.62 8.57
N ILE A 222 58.25 -31.11 7.40
CA ILE A 222 58.52 -31.75 6.11
C ILE A 222 60.02 -31.92 5.88
N LEU A 223 60.82 -30.89 6.14
CA LEU A 223 62.28 -30.96 6.00
C LEU A 223 62.88 -32.04 6.90
N LEU A 224 62.43 -32.13 8.16
CA LEU A 224 62.89 -33.15 9.10
C LEU A 224 62.58 -34.57 8.63
N ILE A 225 61.36 -34.79 8.12
CA ILE A 225 60.96 -36.08 7.53
C ILE A 225 61.86 -36.42 6.35
N LEU A 226 62.13 -35.46 5.48
CA LEU A 226 62.95 -35.65 4.28
C LEU A 226 64.41 -35.96 4.66
N ILE A 227 64.95 -35.31 5.70
CA ILE A 227 66.26 -35.64 6.26
C ILE A 227 66.29 -37.06 6.82
N ILE A 228 65.28 -37.47 7.58
CA ILE A 228 65.23 -38.84 8.14
C ILE A 228 65.21 -39.87 7.00
N ILE A 229 64.37 -39.66 5.99
CA ILE A 229 64.26 -40.57 4.84
C ILE A 229 65.52 -40.59 3.98
N PHE A 230 66.21 -39.46 3.81
CA PHE A 230 67.40 -39.38 2.96
C PHE A 230 68.69 -39.79 3.67
N LYS A 231 68.74 -39.60 5.00
CA LYS A 231 69.89 -39.99 5.84
C LYS A 231 69.84 -41.46 6.24
N THR A 232 68.65 -42.05 6.32
CA THR A 232 68.43 -43.49 6.50
C THR A 232 68.60 -44.19 5.16
#